data_AF-A0A8S8XH05-F1
#
_entry.id   AF-A0A8S8XH05-F1
#
_cell.length_a   1.000
_cell.length_b   1.000
_cell.length_c   1.000
_cell.angle_alpha   90.00
_cell.angle_beta   90.00
_cell.angle_gamma   90.00
#
_symmetry.space_group_name_H-M   'P 1'
#
loop_
_entity.id
_entity.type
_entity.pdbx_description
1 polymer ?
#
loop_
_entity_poly.entity_id
_entity_poly.type
_entity_poly.pdbx_seq_one_letter_code
_entity_poly.pdbx_strand_id
1 'polypeptide(L)'
;MTPLAKIHSIVAIAPGWYSDPSFLRAAHEDPALWTDYALDAAQRGAKLDAAAHTRRVLAAVLPGIAALFAADATEGDCLKRALLLQRLLEEAGVWCWVTQGGMTAEFPEEWCIAPIGFRPLSLTVPLGHCWLVAPPFRVVDLSLKHQPDSARGARRLPAVLAVEQVEPLPLSILDVADRQLIEQVGAAADLPPALREFNRDFPACRFLQDRVRFRYTPTAIAIPAPPLDDWQQKIAGVTPREIFRTLVAPAL
;
A
#
# COMPACT_ATOMS: atom_id res chain seq x y z
N MET A 1 -11.97 5.07 -27.25
CA MET A 1 -12.68 5.06 -25.95
C MET A 1 -11.93 4.14 -25.03
N THR A 2 -11.43 4.62 -23.90
CA THR A 2 -10.80 3.77 -22.88
C THR A 2 -11.82 2.74 -22.36
N PRO A 3 -11.39 1.52 -21.96
CA PRO A 3 -12.27 0.49 -21.39
C PRO A 3 -13.14 1.01 -20.25
N LEU A 4 -12.58 1.91 -19.42
CA LEU A 4 -13.27 2.65 -18.36
C LEU A 4 -14.55 3.36 -18.81
N ALA A 5 -14.57 3.97 -19.99
CA ALA A 5 -15.71 4.75 -20.47
C ALA A 5 -16.95 3.89 -20.78
N LYS A 6 -16.78 2.58 -21.03
CA LYS A 6 -17.90 1.64 -21.21
C LYS A 6 -18.47 1.16 -19.88
N ILE A 7 -17.62 0.98 -18.86
CA ILE A 7 -18.00 0.52 -17.51
C ILE A 7 -18.80 1.61 -16.77
N HIS A 8 -18.49 2.89 -17.00
CA HIS A 8 -19.13 4.02 -16.31
C HIS A 8 -20.62 4.27 -16.67
N SER A 9 -21.24 3.48 -17.55
CA SER A 9 -22.58 3.80 -18.07
C SER A 9 -23.77 3.27 -17.27
N ILE A 10 -23.58 2.46 -16.20
CA ILE A 10 -24.71 1.71 -15.60
C ILE A 10 -24.81 1.76 -14.05
N VAL A 11 -23.76 2.13 -13.28
CA VAL A 11 -23.81 2.08 -11.80
C VAL A 11 -23.17 3.33 -11.17
N ALA A 12 -23.71 3.78 -10.03
CA ALA A 12 -23.07 4.82 -9.22
C ALA A 12 -21.67 4.33 -8.80
N ILE A 13 -20.63 5.01 -9.32
CA ILE A 13 -19.24 4.62 -9.09
C ILE A 13 -18.86 4.90 -7.63
N ALA A 14 -18.63 3.84 -6.87
CA ALA A 14 -18.24 3.85 -5.46
C ALA A 14 -16.82 3.27 -5.28
N PRO A 15 -16.16 3.49 -4.12
CA PRO A 15 -14.91 2.79 -3.80
C PRO A 15 -15.06 1.27 -3.96
N GLY A 16 -14.01 0.61 -4.46
CA GLY A 16 -14.05 -0.82 -4.76
C GLY A 16 -14.80 -1.21 -6.05
N TRP A 17 -15.19 -0.26 -6.92
CA TRP A 17 -15.94 -0.57 -8.14
C TRP A 17 -15.25 -1.54 -9.11
N TYR A 18 -13.92 -1.69 -9.03
CA TYR A 18 -13.17 -2.72 -9.79
C TYR A 18 -13.64 -4.15 -9.48
N SER A 19 -14.38 -4.38 -8.38
CA SER A 19 -14.98 -5.67 -8.05
C SER A 19 -16.05 -6.10 -9.04
N ASP A 20 -16.47 -5.23 -9.97
CA ASP A 20 -17.38 -5.61 -11.04
C ASP A 20 -16.78 -6.77 -11.89
N PRO A 21 -17.51 -7.87 -12.11
CA PRO A 21 -17.00 -9.01 -12.87
C PRO A 21 -16.52 -8.68 -14.28
N SER A 22 -17.08 -7.64 -14.93
CA SER A 22 -16.61 -7.19 -16.24
C SER A 22 -15.25 -6.52 -16.16
N PHE A 23 -14.99 -5.71 -15.13
CA PHE A 23 -13.68 -5.14 -14.88
C PHE A 23 -12.66 -6.23 -14.56
N LEU A 24 -13.00 -7.17 -13.66
CA LEU A 24 -12.08 -8.26 -13.29
C LEU A 24 -11.66 -9.11 -14.50
N ARG A 25 -12.60 -9.42 -15.41
CA ARG A 25 -12.27 -10.13 -16.66
C ARG A 25 -11.36 -9.28 -17.55
N ALA A 26 -11.66 -8.00 -17.72
CA ALA A 26 -10.83 -7.12 -18.54
C ALA A 26 -9.43 -6.94 -17.93
N ALA A 27 -9.31 -6.77 -16.62
CA ALA A 27 -8.04 -6.58 -15.91
C ALA A 27 -7.18 -7.86 -15.86
N HIS A 28 -7.80 -9.04 -16.03
CA HIS A 28 -7.08 -10.29 -16.25
C HIS A 28 -6.41 -10.33 -17.63
N GLU A 29 -7.05 -9.76 -18.66
CA GLU A 29 -6.49 -9.67 -20.02
C GLU A 29 -5.49 -8.51 -20.16
N ASP A 30 -5.75 -7.40 -19.48
CA ASP A 30 -4.92 -6.19 -19.48
C ASP A 30 -4.62 -5.71 -18.04
N PRO A 31 -3.48 -6.12 -17.45
CA PRO A 31 -3.07 -5.70 -16.11
C PRO A 31 -2.85 -4.18 -15.96
N ALA A 32 -2.73 -3.42 -17.05
CA ALA A 32 -2.60 -1.96 -16.98
C ALA A 32 -3.87 -1.30 -16.41
N LEU A 33 -5.02 -2.00 -16.46
CA LEU A 33 -6.28 -1.50 -15.90
C LEU A 33 -6.22 -1.29 -14.37
N TRP A 34 -5.31 -1.95 -13.65
CA TRP A 34 -5.09 -1.68 -12.21
C TRP A 34 -4.49 -0.29 -11.97
N THR A 35 -3.60 0.14 -12.87
CA THR A 35 -3.02 1.49 -12.87
C THR A 35 -4.11 2.53 -13.15
N ASP A 36 -4.97 2.25 -14.14
CA ASP A 36 -6.12 3.09 -14.48
C ASP A 36 -7.09 3.25 -13.29
N TYR A 37 -7.38 2.15 -12.58
CA TYR A 37 -8.19 2.21 -11.36
C TYR A 37 -7.52 3.08 -10.27
N ALA A 38 -6.22 2.88 -10.02
CA ALA A 38 -5.50 3.64 -9.01
C ALA A 38 -5.48 5.16 -9.33
N LEU A 39 -5.37 5.52 -10.62
CA LEU A 39 -5.47 6.91 -11.08
C LEU A 39 -6.87 7.51 -10.86
N ASP A 40 -7.94 6.76 -11.18
CA ASP A 40 -9.33 7.20 -10.91
C ASP A 40 -9.57 7.35 -9.40
N ALA A 41 -9.13 6.38 -8.59
CA ALA A 41 -9.21 6.44 -7.13
C ALA A 41 -8.43 7.63 -6.56
N ALA A 42 -7.23 7.92 -7.10
CA ALA A 42 -6.43 9.09 -6.73
C ALA A 42 -7.20 10.40 -6.97
N GLN A 43 -7.78 10.56 -8.16
CA GLN A 43 -8.54 11.76 -8.53
C GLN A 43 -9.82 11.93 -7.68
N ARG A 44 -10.57 10.84 -7.46
CA ARG A 44 -11.81 10.88 -6.67
C ARG A 44 -11.54 11.11 -5.19
N GLY A 45 -10.55 10.42 -4.62
CA GLY A 45 -10.16 10.58 -3.22
C GLY A 45 -9.57 11.95 -2.89
N ALA A 46 -8.97 12.63 -3.88
CA ALA A 46 -8.41 13.97 -3.70
C ALA A 46 -9.48 15.08 -3.64
N LYS A 47 -10.75 14.80 -3.98
CA LYS A 47 -11.85 15.77 -3.81
C LYS A 47 -12.02 16.12 -2.33
N LEU A 48 -12.34 17.38 -2.03
CA LEU A 48 -12.28 17.92 -0.66
C LEU A 48 -13.15 17.14 0.34
N ASP A 49 -14.37 16.79 -0.07
CA ASP A 49 -15.32 15.99 0.70
C ASP A 49 -14.81 14.57 0.94
N ALA A 50 -14.31 13.92 -0.11
CA ALA A 50 -13.71 12.58 -0.03
C ALA A 50 -12.45 12.58 0.84
N ALA A 51 -11.55 13.54 0.67
CA ALA A 51 -10.34 13.66 1.46
C ALA A 51 -10.63 13.94 2.95
N ALA A 52 -11.62 14.78 3.24
CA ALA A 52 -12.08 15.01 4.60
C ALA A 52 -12.70 13.74 5.22
N HIS A 53 -13.46 12.99 4.43
CA HIS A 53 -13.97 11.68 4.82
C HIS A 53 -12.85 10.69 5.12
N THR A 54 -11.89 10.53 4.22
CA THR A 54 -10.71 9.67 4.42
C THR A 54 -9.99 10.00 5.72
N ARG A 55 -9.71 11.28 6.01
CA ARG A 55 -9.04 11.68 7.26
C ARG A 55 -9.83 11.26 8.50
N ARG A 56 -11.15 11.48 8.52
CA ARG A 56 -12.00 11.08 9.65
C ARG A 56 -11.98 9.57 9.85
N VAL A 57 -12.21 8.81 8.78
CA VAL A 57 -12.24 7.34 8.84
C VAL A 57 -10.91 6.80 9.31
N LEU A 58 -9.79 7.19 8.68
CA LEU A 58 -8.46 6.67 9.04
C LEU A 58 -8.09 7.00 10.50
N ALA A 59 -8.37 8.22 10.96
CA ALA A 59 -8.11 8.61 12.34
C ALA A 59 -8.87 7.72 13.35
N ALA A 60 -10.11 7.33 13.01
CA ALA A 60 -10.95 6.52 13.87
C ALA A 60 -10.59 5.02 13.84
N VAL A 61 -10.25 4.47 12.67
CA VAL A 61 -10.10 3.02 12.49
C VAL A 61 -8.67 2.50 12.65
N LEU A 62 -7.66 3.28 12.23
CA LEU A 62 -6.28 2.78 12.18
C LEU A 62 -5.74 2.34 13.56
N PRO A 63 -6.03 3.01 14.69
CA PRO A 63 -5.57 2.53 16.00
C PRO A 63 -6.11 1.14 16.36
N GLY A 64 -7.40 0.88 16.08
CA GLY A 64 -8.03 -0.42 16.33
C GLY A 64 -7.47 -1.52 15.45
N ILE A 65 -7.25 -1.24 14.16
CA ILE A 65 -6.64 -2.21 13.23
C ILE A 65 -5.18 -2.47 13.58
N ALA A 66 -4.40 -1.45 13.96
CA ALA A 66 -3.03 -1.64 14.45
C ALA A 66 -2.97 -2.54 15.69
N ALA A 67 -3.89 -2.34 16.64
CA ALA A 67 -3.96 -3.19 17.83
C ALA A 67 -4.30 -4.65 17.47
N LEU A 68 -5.24 -4.85 16.54
CA LEU A 68 -5.58 -6.18 16.02
C LEU A 68 -4.37 -6.85 15.35
N PHE A 69 -3.64 -6.13 14.52
CA PHE A 69 -2.43 -6.60 13.83
C PHE A 69 -1.26 -6.88 14.77
N ALA A 70 -1.21 -6.22 15.92
CA ALA A 70 -0.24 -6.51 16.97
C ALA A 70 -0.63 -7.74 17.82
N ALA A 71 -1.91 -8.04 17.93
CA ALA A 71 -2.41 -9.25 18.58
C ALA A 71 -2.29 -10.49 17.69
N ASP A 72 -2.25 -10.33 16.36
CA ASP A 72 -1.96 -11.41 15.42
C ASP A 72 -0.47 -11.78 15.47
N ALA A 73 -0.17 -13.00 15.91
CA ALA A 73 1.19 -13.55 16.00
C ALA A 73 1.80 -13.86 14.62
N THR A 74 1.04 -13.72 13.53
CA THR A 74 1.54 -13.92 12.17
C THR A 74 2.57 -12.85 11.81
N GLU A 75 3.85 -13.22 11.78
CA GLU A 75 4.92 -12.37 11.25
C GLU A 75 4.85 -12.25 9.71
N GLY A 76 5.28 -11.10 9.19
CA GLY A 76 5.23 -10.81 7.77
C GLY A 76 3.84 -10.43 7.26
N ASP A 77 3.59 -10.75 6.00
CA ASP A 77 2.29 -10.62 5.33
C ASP A 77 1.80 -9.17 5.11
N CYS A 78 2.71 -8.30 4.65
CA CYS A 78 2.38 -6.93 4.27
C CYS A 78 1.25 -6.86 3.23
N LEU A 79 1.23 -7.80 2.28
CA LEU A 79 0.20 -7.86 1.24
C LEU A 79 -1.19 -8.15 1.82
N LYS A 80 -1.40 -9.23 2.59
CA LYS A 80 -2.72 -9.55 3.16
C LYS A 80 -3.21 -8.43 4.07
N ARG A 81 -2.33 -7.86 4.89
CA ARG A 81 -2.66 -6.74 5.80
C ARG A 81 -3.10 -5.49 5.03
N ALA A 82 -2.37 -5.13 3.97
CA ALA A 82 -2.72 -3.99 3.11
C ALA A 82 -4.03 -4.24 2.36
N LEU A 83 -4.25 -5.43 1.82
CA LEU A 83 -5.48 -5.81 1.12
C LEU A 83 -6.69 -5.86 2.05
N LEU A 84 -6.52 -6.30 3.31
CA LEU A 84 -7.59 -6.28 4.31
C LEU A 84 -7.98 -4.84 4.59
N LEU A 85 -6.99 -4.00 4.86
CA LEU A 85 -7.22 -2.58 5.12
C LEU A 85 -7.91 -1.91 3.93
N GLN A 86 -7.52 -2.24 2.69
CA GLN A 86 -8.20 -1.77 1.49
C GLN A 86 -9.69 -2.09 1.53
N ARG A 87 -10.07 -3.36 1.71
CA ARG A 87 -11.48 -3.77 1.70
C ARG A 87 -12.30 -3.14 2.84
N LEU A 88 -11.72 -3.05 4.02
CA LEU A 88 -12.35 -2.37 5.16
C LEU A 88 -12.64 -0.89 4.87
N LEU A 89 -11.69 -0.21 4.22
CA LEU A 89 -11.81 1.21 3.91
C LEU A 89 -12.73 1.47 2.72
N GLU A 90 -12.72 0.62 1.70
CA GLU A 90 -13.66 0.71 0.56
C GLU A 90 -15.11 0.61 1.03
N GLU A 91 -15.42 -0.36 1.91
CA GLU A 91 -16.76 -0.48 2.49
C GLU A 91 -17.12 0.70 3.40
N ALA A 92 -16.12 1.37 3.99
CA ALA A 92 -16.29 2.62 4.71
C ALA A 92 -16.40 3.86 3.79
N GLY A 93 -16.43 3.67 2.47
CA GLY A 93 -16.57 4.76 1.50
C GLY A 93 -15.27 5.53 1.22
N VAL A 94 -14.10 4.94 1.50
CA VAL A 94 -12.79 5.56 1.24
C VAL A 94 -12.21 5.06 -0.08
N TRP A 95 -11.84 6.00 -0.96
CA TRP A 95 -11.09 5.70 -2.18
C TRP A 95 -9.64 5.32 -1.83
N CYS A 96 -9.21 4.11 -2.18
CA CYS A 96 -7.87 3.64 -1.89
C CYS A 96 -7.44 2.51 -2.84
N TRP A 97 -6.15 2.19 -2.84
CA TRP A 97 -5.58 1.04 -3.55
C TRP A 97 -4.33 0.55 -2.82
N VAL A 98 -3.94 -0.70 -3.08
CA VAL A 98 -2.68 -1.25 -2.56
C VAL A 98 -1.58 -1.08 -3.60
N THR A 99 -0.46 -0.52 -3.15
CA THR A 99 0.76 -0.36 -3.92
C THR A 99 1.78 -1.39 -3.47
N GLN A 100 2.54 -1.93 -4.42
CA GLN A 100 3.70 -2.78 -4.18
C GLN A 100 4.96 -2.04 -4.62
N GLY A 101 6.07 -2.24 -3.91
CA GLY A 101 7.34 -1.72 -4.35
C GLY A 101 8.47 -1.83 -3.36
N GLY A 102 9.49 -0.99 -3.56
CA GLY A 102 10.62 -0.87 -2.65
C GLY A 102 10.26 -0.04 -1.43
N MET A 103 10.86 -0.35 -0.29
CA MET A 103 10.75 0.47 0.91
C MET A 103 12.06 0.44 1.68
N THR A 104 12.47 1.59 2.23
CA THR A 104 13.63 1.69 3.11
C THR A 104 13.30 2.51 4.34
N ALA A 105 13.71 2.02 5.51
CA ALA A 105 13.69 2.75 6.78
C ALA A 105 15.13 2.96 7.27
N GLU A 106 15.55 4.21 7.32
CA GLU A 106 16.88 4.62 7.79
C GLU A 106 16.78 5.19 9.21
N PHE A 107 17.60 4.63 10.10
CA PHE A 107 17.66 5.03 11.50
C PHE A 107 18.79 6.05 11.72
N PRO A 108 18.67 6.92 12.74
CA PRO A 108 19.79 7.73 13.22
C PRO A 108 21.01 6.87 13.54
N GLU A 109 22.20 7.33 13.15
CA GLU A 109 23.46 6.58 13.32
C GLU A 109 23.72 6.22 14.78
N GLU A 110 23.37 7.12 15.71
CA GLU A 110 23.55 6.91 17.15
C GLU A 110 22.67 5.79 17.74
N TRP A 111 21.72 5.25 16.99
CA TRP A 111 20.94 4.08 17.42
C TRP A 111 21.64 2.76 17.10
N CYS A 112 22.68 2.76 16.26
CA CYS A 112 23.41 1.56 15.85
C CYS A 112 22.49 0.46 15.26
N ILE A 113 21.42 0.88 14.56
CA ILE A 113 20.47 0.01 13.87
C ILE A 113 20.73 0.14 12.36
N ALA A 114 20.97 -0.99 11.70
CA ALA A 114 21.12 -1.01 10.25
C ALA A 114 19.79 -0.62 9.56
N PRO A 115 19.83 0.01 8.38
CA PRO A 115 18.63 0.28 7.61
C PRO A 115 17.85 -1.00 7.31
N ILE A 116 16.53 -0.91 7.31
CA ILE A 116 15.64 -1.97 6.83
C ILE A 116 15.32 -1.67 5.36
N GLY A 117 15.43 -2.66 4.49
CA GLY A 117 15.22 -2.49 3.06
C GLY A 117 14.47 -3.65 2.42
N PHE A 118 13.39 -3.32 1.71
CA PHE A 118 12.62 -4.23 0.85
C PHE A 118 12.93 -3.87 -0.61
N ARG A 119 13.29 -4.86 -1.42
CA ARG A 119 13.73 -4.72 -2.81
C ARG A 119 12.93 -5.66 -3.73
N PRO A 120 12.00 -5.12 -4.55
CA PRO A 120 11.16 -5.93 -5.44
C PRO A 120 11.93 -6.53 -6.64
N LEU A 121 13.07 -5.97 -7.03
CA LEU A 121 13.93 -6.54 -8.08
C LEU A 121 15.06 -7.31 -7.40
N SER A 122 15.05 -8.63 -7.54
CA SER A 122 16.03 -9.51 -6.90
C SER A 122 16.40 -10.66 -7.82
N LEU A 123 17.66 -11.10 -7.74
CA LEU A 123 18.15 -12.30 -8.41
C LEU A 123 17.90 -13.59 -7.61
N THR A 124 17.44 -13.48 -6.36
CA THR A 124 17.19 -14.61 -5.48
C THR A 124 15.71 -14.74 -5.14
N VAL A 125 15.21 -13.86 -4.28
CA VAL A 125 13.81 -13.83 -3.87
C VAL A 125 13.36 -12.37 -3.88
N PRO A 126 12.47 -11.97 -4.80
CA PRO A 126 11.84 -10.66 -4.77
C PRO A 126 11.18 -10.43 -3.41
N LEU A 127 11.71 -9.47 -2.64
CA LEU A 127 11.18 -9.10 -1.34
C LEU A 127 10.72 -7.65 -1.41
N GLY A 128 9.60 -7.42 -2.09
CA GLY A 128 8.93 -6.13 -2.08
C GLY A 128 8.20 -5.86 -0.77
N HIS A 129 7.64 -4.66 -0.66
CA HIS A 129 6.74 -4.27 0.42
C HIS A 129 5.41 -3.81 -0.16
N CYS A 130 4.32 -3.99 0.59
CA CYS A 130 2.98 -3.58 0.19
C CYS A 130 2.43 -2.60 1.22
N TRP A 131 1.82 -1.51 0.74
CA TRP A 131 1.16 -0.51 1.56
C TRP A 131 -0.09 0.01 0.84
N LEU A 132 -0.97 0.66 1.58
CA LEU A 132 -2.15 1.28 1.02
C LEU A 132 -1.86 2.75 0.70
N VAL A 133 -2.48 3.25 -0.37
CA VAL A 133 -2.63 4.68 -0.63
C VAL A 133 -4.10 5.01 -0.53
N ALA A 134 -4.44 6.05 0.24
CA ALA A 134 -5.81 6.49 0.46
C ALA A 134 -5.82 8.03 0.49
N PRO A 135 -6.03 8.70 -0.65
CA PRO A 135 -5.91 10.15 -0.74
C PRO A 135 -6.72 10.87 0.36
N PRO A 136 -6.11 11.84 1.06
CA PRO A 136 -4.85 12.52 0.75
C PRO A 136 -3.58 11.82 1.25
N PHE A 137 -3.71 10.67 1.94
CA PHE A 137 -2.57 9.92 2.45
C PHE A 137 -1.84 9.20 1.31
N ARG A 138 -0.54 9.46 1.22
CA ARG A 138 0.38 8.86 0.24
C ARG A 138 0.93 7.52 0.70
N VAL A 139 1.00 7.31 2.01
CA VAL A 139 1.39 6.04 2.63
C VAL A 139 0.47 5.76 3.81
N VAL A 140 -0.17 4.61 3.79
CA VAL A 140 -0.87 4.00 4.92
C VAL A 140 -0.33 2.59 5.11
N ASP A 141 0.44 2.39 6.18
CA ASP A 141 1.15 1.14 6.45
C ASP A 141 1.11 0.78 7.94
N LEU A 142 0.57 -0.40 8.21
CA LEU A 142 0.39 -1.00 9.54
C LEU A 142 1.20 -2.30 9.69
N SER A 143 2.00 -2.64 8.68
CA SER A 143 2.63 -3.96 8.53
C SER A 143 4.14 -3.92 8.76
N LEU A 144 4.77 -2.76 8.57
CA LEU A 144 6.23 -2.60 8.63
C LEU A 144 6.83 -3.16 9.92
N LYS A 145 6.28 -2.79 11.07
CA LYS A 145 6.77 -3.25 12.38
C LYS A 145 6.69 -4.77 12.59
N HIS A 146 5.89 -5.48 11.78
CA HIS A 146 5.65 -6.91 11.88
C HIS A 146 6.46 -7.74 10.86
N GLN A 147 7.29 -7.09 10.03
CA GLN A 147 8.12 -7.81 9.07
C GLN A 147 9.33 -8.45 9.77
N PRO A 148 9.75 -9.67 9.40
CA PRO A 148 10.90 -10.35 10.01
C PRO A 148 12.18 -9.49 10.02
N ASP A 149 12.47 -8.83 8.90
CA ASP A 149 13.65 -7.96 8.75
C ASP A 149 13.60 -6.70 9.64
N SER A 150 12.42 -6.39 10.17
CA SER A 150 12.23 -5.27 11.08
C SER A 150 12.54 -5.59 12.54
N ALA A 151 12.76 -6.86 12.92
CA ALA A 151 12.89 -7.27 14.32
C ALA A 151 13.92 -6.45 15.13
N ARG A 152 15.07 -6.12 14.53
CA ARG A 152 16.14 -5.34 15.17
C ARG A 152 15.77 -3.86 15.40
N GLY A 153 14.85 -3.31 14.59
CA GLY A 153 14.39 -1.92 14.65
C GLY A 153 12.93 -1.75 15.09
N ALA A 154 12.17 -2.84 15.27
CA ALA A 154 10.72 -2.83 15.41
C ALA A 154 10.23 -1.92 16.55
N ARG A 155 10.96 -1.87 17.67
CA ARG A 155 10.62 -0.98 18.81
C ARG A 155 10.69 0.50 18.45
N ARG A 156 11.49 0.87 17.45
CA ARG A 156 11.66 2.25 16.95
C ARG A 156 10.76 2.56 15.75
N LEU A 157 10.15 1.54 15.15
CA LEU A 157 9.20 1.73 14.08
C LEU A 157 7.81 2.07 14.65
N PRO A 158 7.10 3.02 14.02
CA PRO A 158 5.73 3.34 14.39
C PRO A 158 4.80 2.15 14.11
N ALA A 159 3.75 2.01 14.92
CA ALA A 159 2.72 1.00 14.66
C ALA A 159 1.80 1.39 13.48
N VAL A 160 1.69 2.69 13.22
CA VAL A 160 0.89 3.26 12.14
C VAL A 160 1.74 4.29 11.40
N LEU A 161 1.89 4.09 10.10
CA LEU A 161 2.28 5.14 9.17
C LEU A 161 1.01 5.57 8.43
N ALA A 162 0.61 6.83 8.57
CA ALA A 162 -0.49 7.44 7.83
C ALA A 162 -0.04 8.85 7.44
N VAL A 163 0.56 8.97 6.26
CA VAL A 163 1.35 10.15 5.88
C VAL A 163 0.75 10.83 4.65
N GLU A 164 0.37 12.10 4.79
CA GLU A 164 -0.07 12.96 3.68
C GLU A 164 1.09 13.72 3.03
N GLN A 165 1.93 14.34 3.87
CA GLN A 165 3.01 15.20 3.43
C GLN A 165 4.26 14.38 3.19
N VAL A 166 4.67 14.32 1.93
CA VAL A 166 5.86 13.60 1.49
C VAL A 166 6.66 14.45 0.52
N GLU A 167 7.96 14.22 0.49
CA GLU A 167 8.85 14.76 -0.52
C GLU A 167 8.92 13.76 -1.69
N PRO A 168 8.54 14.15 -2.92
CA PRO A 168 8.72 13.29 -4.08
C PRO A 168 10.20 13.14 -4.40
N LEU A 169 10.62 11.93 -4.76
CA LEU A 169 12.01 11.62 -5.10
C LEU A 169 12.11 11.01 -6.51
N PRO A 170 13.22 11.25 -7.22
CA PRO A 170 13.52 10.50 -8.43
C PRO A 170 13.76 9.04 -8.07
N LEU A 171 13.24 8.15 -8.92
CA LEU A 171 13.47 6.72 -8.81
C LEU A 171 14.95 6.38 -9.06
N SER A 172 15.53 5.52 -8.23
CA SER A 172 16.86 4.94 -8.42
C SER A 172 16.79 3.42 -8.42
N ILE A 173 17.68 2.78 -9.18
CA ILE A 173 17.83 1.32 -9.16
C ILE A 173 18.16 0.81 -7.74
N LEU A 174 18.87 1.61 -6.93
CA LEU A 174 19.22 1.28 -5.53
C LEU A 174 18.00 1.13 -4.61
N ASP A 175 16.86 1.72 -4.99
CA ASP A 175 15.63 1.68 -4.21
C ASP A 175 14.83 0.40 -4.45
N VAL A 176 15.06 -0.24 -5.61
CA VAL A 176 14.24 -1.35 -6.09
C VAL A 176 15.02 -2.64 -6.25
N ALA A 177 16.33 -2.57 -6.49
CA ALA A 177 17.20 -3.71 -6.71
C ALA A 177 17.95 -4.14 -5.44
N ASP A 178 18.07 -5.46 -5.26
CA ASP A 178 18.94 -6.03 -4.23
C ASP A 178 20.43 -5.82 -4.58
N ARG A 179 21.29 -6.10 -3.59
CA ARG A 179 22.74 -5.91 -3.73
C ARG A 179 23.34 -6.76 -4.85
N GLN A 180 22.90 -7.99 -5.04
CA GLN A 180 23.47 -8.89 -6.05
C GLN A 180 23.14 -8.40 -7.46
N LEU A 181 21.91 -7.93 -7.68
CA LEU A 181 21.51 -7.33 -8.93
C LEU A 181 22.32 -6.07 -9.21
N ILE A 182 22.48 -5.18 -8.21
CA ILE A 182 23.32 -3.98 -8.34
C ILE A 182 24.77 -4.31 -8.67
N GLU A 183 25.35 -5.35 -8.06
CA GLU A 183 26.71 -5.81 -8.37
C GLU A 183 26.85 -6.29 -9.81
N GLN A 184 25.79 -6.85 -10.41
CA GLN A 184 25.78 -7.28 -11.81
C GLN A 184 25.56 -6.14 -12.81
N VAL A 185 24.61 -5.24 -12.55
CA VAL A 185 24.21 -4.20 -13.52
C VAL A 185 24.89 -2.85 -13.30
N GLY A 186 25.43 -2.63 -12.11
CA GLY A 186 26.02 -1.37 -11.67
C GLY A 186 25.01 -0.41 -11.05
N ALA A 187 25.46 0.40 -10.08
CA ALA A 187 24.61 1.37 -9.37
C ALA A 187 24.09 2.52 -10.26
N ALA A 188 24.72 2.74 -11.42
CA ALA A 188 24.32 3.73 -12.42
C ALA A 188 23.44 3.12 -13.54
N ALA A 189 23.03 1.86 -13.40
CA ALA A 189 22.18 1.21 -14.39
C ALA A 189 20.86 1.95 -14.57
N ASP A 190 20.42 2.05 -15.82
CA ASP A 190 19.10 2.56 -16.15
C ASP A 190 18.00 1.65 -15.63
N LEU A 191 16.88 2.28 -15.26
CA LEU A 191 15.68 1.59 -14.83
C LEU A 191 14.91 1.04 -16.03
N PRO A 192 14.25 -0.13 -15.87
CA PRO A 192 13.34 -0.66 -16.88
C PRO A 192 12.34 0.43 -17.35
N PRO A 193 12.12 0.62 -18.65
CA PRO A 193 11.23 1.68 -19.16
C PRO A 193 9.83 1.66 -18.53
N ALA A 194 9.22 0.49 -18.38
CA ALA A 194 7.90 0.34 -17.75
C ALA A 194 7.87 0.86 -16.31
N LEU A 195 8.97 0.68 -15.55
CA LEU A 195 9.05 1.16 -14.17
C LEU A 195 9.20 2.69 -14.11
N ARG A 196 9.91 3.28 -15.06
CA ARG A 196 10.00 4.75 -15.22
C ARG A 196 8.65 5.36 -15.59
N GLU A 197 7.93 4.73 -16.51
CA GLU A 197 6.58 5.15 -16.92
C GLU A 197 5.61 5.09 -15.74
N PHE A 198 5.62 3.98 -14.98
CA PHE A 198 4.81 3.83 -13.78
C PHE A 198 5.12 4.91 -12.72
N ASN A 199 6.40 5.20 -12.46
CA ASN A 199 6.80 6.18 -11.44
C ASN A 199 6.51 7.63 -11.82
N ARG A 200 6.21 7.92 -13.10
CA ARG A 200 5.72 9.26 -13.49
C ARG A 200 4.39 9.56 -12.82
N ASP A 201 3.53 8.55 -12.75
CA ASP A 201 2.18 8.66 -12.19
C ASP A 201 2.18 8.36 -10.68
N PHE A 202 3.05 7.45 -10.23
CA PHE A 202 3.22 7.06 -8.83
C PHE A 202 4.67 7.29 -8.38
N PRO A 203 5.08 8.54 -8.10
CA PRO A 203 6.46 8.83 -7.76
C PRO A 203 6.86 8.23 -6.41
N ALA A 204 8.12 7.81 -6.32
CA ALA A 204 8.75 7.51 -5.05
C ALA A 204 8.66 8.72 -4.10
N CYS A 205 8.60 8.45 -2.81
CA CYS A 205 8.45 9.49 -1.81
C CYS A 205 9.29 9.23 -0.56
N ARG A 206 9.62 10.32 0.13
CA ARG A 206 10.35 10.33 1.39
C ARG A 206 9.64 11.17 2.43
N PHE A 207 9.74 10.75 3.68
CA PHE A 207 9.29 11.51 4.83
C PHE A 207 10.09 11.13 6.08
N LEU A 208 9.99 11.94 7.12
CA LEU A 208 10.58 11.70 8.43
C LEU A 208 9.44 11.51 9.44
N GLN A 209 9.46 10.41 10.18
CA GLN A 209 8.53 10.18 11.29
C GLN A 209 9.29 9.53 12.44
N ASP A 210 9.12 10.05 13.66
CA ASP A 210 9.79 9.55 14.87
C ASP A 210 11.31 9.43 14.72
N ARG A 211 11.92 10.37 13.98
CA ARG A 211 13.36 10.41 13.62
C ARG A 211 13.84 9.31 12.68
N VAL A 212 12.96 8.43 12.21
CA VAL A 212 13.24 7.44 11.17
C VAL A 212 12.89 8.04 9.82
N ARG A 213 13.82 7.99 8.88
CA ARG A 213 13.59 8.44 7.52
C ARG A 213 13.07 7.27 6.70
N PHE A 214 11.89 7.45 6.13
CA PHE A 214 11.26 6.45 5.28
C PHE A 214 11.38 6.85 3.83
N ARG A 215 11.55 5.85 2.97
CA ARG A 215 11.43 5.95 1.52
C ARG A 215 10.51 4.85 1.03
N TYR A 216 9.48 5.21 0.28
CA TYR A 216 8.57 4.28 -0.38
C TYR A 216 8.65 4.50 -1.89
N THR A 217 8.87 3.41 -2.63
CA THR A 217 9.16 3.44 -4.05
C THR A 217 8.18 2.52 -4.79
N PRO A 218 7.04 3.06 -5.28
CA PRO A 218 6.04 2.29 -6.01
C PRO A 218 6.65 1.58 -7.23
N THR A 219 6.28 0.32 -7.46
CA THR A 219 6.64 -0.42 -8.68
C THR A 219 5.45 -1.07 -9.38
N ALA A 220 4.36 -1.32 -8.67
CA ALA A 220 3.12 -1.87 -9.22
C ALA A 220 1.91 -1.58 -8.32
N ILE A 221 0.70 -1.80 -8.85
CA ILE A 221 -0.54 -1.87 -8.10
C ILE A 221 -0.83 -3.34 -7.78
N ALA A 222 -1.16 -3.65 -6.53
CA ALA A 222 -1.51 -5.02 -6.15
C ALA A 222 -2.92 -5.38 -6.63
N ILE A 223 -3.10 -6.64 -6.99
CA ILE A 223 -4.43 -7.19 -7.28
C ILE A 223 -5.22 -7.25 -5.97
N PRO A 224 -6.42 -6.66 -5.91
CA PRO A 224 -7.23 -6.64 -4.70
C PRO A 224 -7.68 -8.03 -4.24
N ALA A 225 -7.89 -8.17 -2.92
CA ALA A 225 -8.46 -9.36 -2.32
C ALA A 225 -9.96 -9.52 -2.67
N PRO A 226 -10.57 -10.69 -2.46
CA PRO A 226 -12.02 -10.85 -2.57
C PRO A 226 -12.81 -9.92 -1.60
N PRO A 227 -14.12 -9.73 -1.82
CA PRO A 227 -15.01 -9.02 -0.88
C PRO A 227 -14.91 -9.58 0.55
N LEU A 228 -15.24 -8.77 1.56
CA LEU A 228 -15.09 -9.17 2.97
C LEU A 228 -15.90 -10.43 3.34
N ASP A 229 -17.08 -10.62 2.73
CA ASP A 229 -17.92 -11.81 2.96
C ASP A 229 -17.30 -13.10 2.39
N ASP A 230 -16.50 -12.97 1.34
CA ASP A 230 -15.85 -14.11 0.66
C ASP A 230 -14.45 -14.38 1.23
N TRP A 231 -13.91 -13.47 2.05
CA TRP A 231 -12.57 -13.58 2.60
C TRP A 231 -12.54 -14.49 3.84
N GLN A 232 -12.12 -15.73 3.64
CA GLN A 232 -12.12 -16.78 4.68
C GLN A 232 -11.00 -16.67 5.73
N GLN A 233 -9.87 -16.08 5.37
CA GLN A 233 -8.70 -16.02 6.25
C GLN A 233 -8.94 -15.06 7.42
N LYS A 234 -8.76 -15.57 8.63
CA LYS A 234 -8.90 -14.80 9.87
C LYS A 234 -7.62 -14.01 10.19
N ILE A 235 -7.79 -12.96 10.99
CA ILE A 235 -6.72 -12.16 11.61
C ILE A 235 -6.99 -12.17 13.10
N ALA A 236 -6.01 -12.61 13.90
CA ALA A 236 -6.18 -12.81 15.34
C ALA A 236 -7.46 -13.59 15.72
N GLY A 237 -7.85 -14.58 14.90
CA GLY A 237 -9.05 -15.40 15.11
C GLY A 237 -10.39 -14.77 14.67
N VAL A 238 -10.38 -13.55 14.15
CA VAL A 238 -11.57 -12.79 13.73
C VAL A 238 -11.65 -12.72 12.19
N THR A 239 -12.85 -12.83 11.62
CA THR A 239 -13.04 -12.71 10.16
C THR A 239 -13.01 -11.26 9.69
N PRO A 240 -12.65 -10.98 8.43
CA PRO A 240 -12.69 -9.64 7.84
C PRO A 240 -14.05 -8.93 8.00
N ARG A 241 -15.15 -9.64 7.80
CA ARG A 241 -16.52 -9.11 8.01
C ARG A 241 -16.80 -8.75 9.48
N GLU A 242 -16.35 -9.56 10.44
CA GLU A 242 -16.47 -9.25 11.87
C GLU A 242 -15.62 -8.05 12.27
N ILE A 243 -14.41 -7.93 11.73
CA ILE A 243 -13.53 -6.76 11.91
C ILE A 243 -14.26 -5.50 11.46
N PHE A 244 -14.88 -5.51 10.28
CA PHE A 244 -15.65 -4.36 9.80
C PHE A 244 -16.79 -3.99 10.77
N ARG A 245 -17.61 -4.97 11.18
CA ARG A 245 -18.77 -4.73 12.04
C ARG A 245 -18.40 -4.23 13.44
N THR A 246 -17.25 -4.64 13.97
CA THR A 246 -16.87 -4.38 15.37
C THR A 246 -15.89 -3.23 15.54
N LEU A 247 -15.05 -2.96 14.54
CA LEU A 247 -14.01 -1.92 14.61
C LEU A 247 -14.25 -0.75 13.64
N VAL A 248 -14.79 -1.02 12.44
CA VAL A 248 -14.92 -0.01 11.39
C VAL A 248 -16.28 0.67 11.43
N ALA A 249 -17.37 -0.08 11.21
CA ALA A 249 -18.72 0.47 11.15
C ALA A 249 -19.14 1.32 12.38
N PRO A 250 -18.78 0.96 13.63
CA PRO A 250 -19.11 1.78 14.79
C PRO A 250 -18.34 3.11 14.87
N ALA A 251 -17.27 3.25 14.08
CA ALA A 251 -16.39 4.41 14.06
C ALA A 251 -16.71 5.39 12.92
N LEU A 252 -17.71 5.08 12.07
CA LEU A 252 -18.21 5.90 10.97
C LEU A 252 -19.41 6.76 11.42
#